data_AF-A0A8C9H4A3-F1
#
_entry.id   AF-A0A8C9H4A3-F1
#
_cell.length_a   1.000
_cell.length_b   1.000
_cell.length_c   1.000
_cell.angle_alpha   90.00
_cell.angle_beta   90.00
_cell.angle_gamma   90.00
#
_symmetry.space_group_name_H-M   'P 1'
#
loop_
_entity.id
_entity.type
_entity.pdbx_description
1 polymer ?
#
loop_
_entity_poly.entity_id
_entity_poly.type
_entity_poly.pdbx_seq_one_letter_code
_entity_poly.pdbx_strand_id
1 'polypeptide(L)'
;MGPVTPAHAGTYRCRGSYPHSPTEWSALSAPLAIMVTGVHKKPSLLALPRPLVKSGETVILQCSSDIVFGHFFLHSEVTFEEPLHLVGELHGGGSQANYSINSMKSALAETYRCYGSVTHSPYVLSAPSDPLDIVITGESVRTFFSLSLGHRVNDPGLGSPGGHKEDECGILMERDLLGEVCTNRDRETGDTSTDQVS
;
A
#
# COMPACT_ATOMS: atom_id res chain seq x y z
N MET A 1 20.17 -15.81 4.14
CA MET A 1 19.14 -15.17 4.98
C MET A 1 18.26 -16.26 5.60
N GLY A 2 17.90 -16.14 6.88
CA GLY A 2 17.01 -17.08 7.56
C GLY A 2 15.53 -16.86 7.23
N PRO A 3 14.61 -17.64 7.83
CA PRO A 3 13.17 -17.48 7.61
C PRO A 3 12.66 -16.13 8.14
N VAL A 4 11.63 -15.56 7.52
CA VAL A 4 11.00 -14.31 7.98
C VAL A 4 10.25 -14.55 9.28
N THR A 5 10.56 -13.76 10.31
CA THR A 5 9.89 -13.82 11.62
C THR A 5 9.28 -12.46 11.94
N PRO A 6 8.33 -12.34 12.90
CA PRO A 6 7.78 -11.06 13.31
C PRO A 6 8.81 -10.06 13.83
N ALA A 7 9.99 -10.53 14.25
CA ALA A 7 11.09 -9.68 14.68
C ALA A 7 11.70 -8.87 13.50
N HIS A 8 11.43 -9.25 12.26
CA HIS A 8 11.83 -8.50 11.06
C HIS A 8 10.81 -7.42 10.65
N ALA A 9 9.70 -7.28 11.39
CA ALA A 9 8.71 -6.25 11.11
C ALA A 9 9.18 -4.90 11.66
N GLY A 10 9.10 -3.84 10.86
CA GLY A 10 9.55 -2.52 11.27
C GLY A 10 9.86 -1.57 10.12
N THR A 11 10.42 -0.41 10.45
CA THR A 11 10.85 0.59 9.48
C THR A 11 12.35 0.50 9.25
N TYR A 12 12.74 0.38 7.98
CA TYR A 12 14.12 0.25 7.53
C TYR A 12 14.57 1.52 6.80
N ARG A 13 15.86 1.83 6.91
CA ARG A 13 16.51 2.90 6.15
C ARG A 13 17.89 2.46 5.71
N CYS A 14 18.27 2.82 4.50
CA CYS A 14 19.58 2.54 3.95
C CYS A 14 20.49 3.76 4.07
N ARG A 15 21.80 3.52 4.21
CA ARG A 15 22.85 4.54 4.16
C ARG A 15 24.08 3.88 3.54
N GLY A 16 24.81 4.63 2.72
CA GLY A 16 26.06 4.16 2.13
C GLY A 16 27.26 4.90 2.70
N SER A 17 28.45 4.33 2.51
CA SER A 17 29.75 4.99 2.72
C SER A 17 30.61 4.80 1.48
N TYR A 18 31.45 5.77 1.15
CA TYR A 18 32.39 5.60 0.05
C TYR A 18 33.60 4.75 0.48
N PRO A 19 34.13 3.87 -0.40
CA PRO A 19 35.30 3.03 -0.06
C PRO A 19 36.52 3.84 0.38
N HIS A 20 36.69 5.05 -0.15
CA HIS A 20 37.79 5.96 0.17
C HIS A 20 37.52 6.87 1.39
N SER A 21 36.29 6.88 1.91
CA SER A 21 35.90 7.61 3.11
C SER A 21 34.87 6.81 3.94
N PRO A 22 35.27 5.66 4.52
CA PRO A 22 34.36 4.78 5.26
C PRO A 22 33.76 5.42 6.53
N THR A 23 34.37 6.50 7.01
CA THR A 23 33.85 7.31 8.13
C THR A 23 32.80 8.34 7.70
N GLU A 24 32.70 8.63 6.41
CA GLU A 24 31.70 9.54 5.84
C GLU A 24 30.53 8.76 5.27
N TRP A 25 29.39 8.94 5.91
CA TRP A 25 28.16 8.28 5.55
C TRP A 25 27.24 9.22 4.77
N SER A 26 26.51 8.70 3.78
CA SER A 26 25.54 9.43 2.93
C SER A 26 24.38 10.03 3.72
N ALA A 27 23.36 10.64 3.11
CA ALA A 27 22.10 10.82 3.83
C ALA A 27 21.41 9.45 4.05
N LEU A 28 20.50 9.36 5.03
CA LEU A 28 19.60 8.19 5.15
C LEU A 28 18.61 8.21 3.98
N SER A 29 18.22 7.03 3.50
CA SER A 29 17.14 6.86 2.53
C SER A 29 15.78 7.22 3.15
N ALA A 30 14.77 7.32 2.28
CA ALA A 30 13.38 7.28 2.70
C ALA A 30 13.10 6.01 3.55
N PRO A 31 12.23 6.11 4.57
CA PRO A 31 11.82 4.95 5.35
C PRO A 31 11.07 3.94 4.47
N LEU A 32 11.32 2.65 4.72
CA LEU A 32 10.62 1.53 4.12
C LEU A 32 9.97 0.70 5.22
N ALA A 33 8.65 0.59 5.22
CA ALA A 33 7.93 -0.23 6.19
C ALA A 33 7.90 -1.69 5.72
N ILE A 34 8.36 -2.61 6.57
CA ILE A 34 8.26 -4.06 6.34
C ILE A 34 7.19 -4.62 7.28
N MET A 35 6.14 -5.18 6.70
CA MET A 35 5.04 -5.80 7.41
C MET A 35 5.11 -7.32 7.29
N VAL A 36 4.94 -8.03 8.40
CA VAL A 36 4.94 -9.51 8.46
C VAL A 36 3.53 -10.01 8.71
N THR A 37 2.99 -10.81 7.78
CA THR A 37 1.61 -11.33 7.86
C THR A 37 1.55 -12.70 8.52
N GLY A 38 0.32 -13.19 8.75
CA GLY A 38 0.09 -14.57 9.23
C GLY A 38 0.33 -14.76 10.73
N VAL A 39 0.35 -13.69 11.53
CA VAL A 39 0.56 -13.78 13.00
C VAL A 39 -0.74 -13.90 13.76
N HIS A 40 -1.72 -13.09 13.38
CA HIS A 40 -3.06 -13.12 13.96
C HIS A 40 -4.04 -13.87 13.05
N LYS A 41 -5.20 -14.29 13.61
CA LYS A 41 -6.29 -14.90 12.85
C LYS A 41 -6.78 -13.94 11.75
N LYS A 42 -7.12 -14.47 10.57
CA LYS A 42 -7.60 -13.67 9.43
C LYS A 42 -8.90 -12.93 9.75
N PRO A 43 -9.06 -11.68 9.27
CA PRO A 43 -10.33 -10.98 9.28
C PRO A 43 -11.24 -11.46 8.13
N SER A 44 -12.49 -11.03 8.16
CA SER A 44 -13.46 -11.20 7.08
C SER A 44 -13.57 -9.93 6.25
N LEU A 45 -13.62 -10.07 4.92
CA LEU A 45 -13.75 -8.96 3.98
C LEU A 45 -15.03 -9.13 3.16
N LEU A 46 -15.85 -8.08 3.09
CA LEU A 46 -17.14 -8.06 2.42
C LEU A 46 -17.29 -6.79 1.57
N ALA A 47 -18.00 -6.88 0.44
CA ALA A 47 -18.38 -5.72 -0.36
C ALA A 47 -19.84 -5.34 -0.10
N LEU A 48 -20.07 -4.07 0.18
CA LEU A 48 -21.38 -3.49 0.40
C LEU A 48 -21.69 -2.44 -0.69
N PRO A 49 -22.89 -2.48 -1.30
CA PRO A 49 -23.95 -3.48 -1.10
C PRO A 49 -23.66 -4.82 -1.81
N ARG A 50 -22.85 -4.80 -2.89
CA ARG A 50 -22.49 -5.99 -3.68
C ARG A 50 -21.08 -5.84 -4.28
N PRO A 51 -20.39 -6.94 -4.61
CA PRO A 51 -19.08 -6.92 -5.28
C PRO A 51 -19.12 -6.45 -6.75
N LEU A 52 -20.32 -6.38 -7.34
CA LEU A 52 -20.54 -5.89 -8.71
C LEU A 52 -21.00 -4.44 -8.67
N VAL A 53 -20.24 -3.56 -9.32
CA VAL A 53 -20.46 -2.11 -9.26
C VAL A 53 -20.45 -1.53 -10.68
N LYS A 54 -21.18 -0.44 -10.92
CA LYS A 54 -21.07 0.26 -12.21
C LYS A 54 -19.94 1.28 -12.19
N SER A 55 -19.37 1.58 -13.36
CA SER A 55 -18.40 2.67 -13.50
C SER A 55 -18.97 3.98 -12.93
N GLY A 56 -18.21 4.66 -12.06
CA GLY A 56 -18.62 5.89 -11.39
C GLY A 56 -19.41 5.70 -10.08
N GLU A 57 -19.75 4.48 -9.69
CA GLU A 57 -20.33 4.17 -8.38
C GLU A 57 -19.24 3.96 -7.32
N THR A 58 -19.61 4.08 -6.04
CA THR A 58 -18.73 3.81 -4.89
C THR A 58 -19.12 2.48 -4.26
N VAL A 59 -18.13 1.63 -3.98
CA VAL A 59 -18.31 0.39 -3.22
C VAL A 59 -17.64 0.52 -1.87
N ILE A 60 -18.26 -0.02 -0.83
CA ILE A 60 -17.66 -0.07 0.50
C ILE A 60 -17.11 -1.47 0.72
N LEU A 61 -15.81 -1.58 0.96
CA LEU A 61 -15.20 -2.82 1.42
C LEU A 61 -15.12 -2.79 2.94
N GLN A 62 -15.93 -3.64 3.57
CA GLN A 62 -15.98 -3.79 5.01
C GLN A 62 -15.05 -4.92 5.43
N CYS A 63 -14.05 -4.57 6.23
CA CYS A 63 -13.21 -5.54 6.90
C CYS A 63 -13.59 -5.64 8.37
N SER A 64 -13.75 -6.85 8.89
CA SER A 64 -14.19 -7.08 10.27
C SER A 64 -13.48 -8.29 10.90
N SER A 65 -13.35 -8.27 12.22
CA SER A 65 -12.78 -9.38 12.99
C SER A 65 -13.40 -9.45 14.37
N ASP A 66 -13.42 -10.66 14.94
CA ASP A 66 -13.69 -10.90 16.37
C ASP A 66 -12.53 -10.48 17.28
N ILE A 67 -11.35 -10.20 16.69
CA ILE A 67 -10.21 -9.61 17.38
C ILE A 67 -10.37 -8.07 17.36
N VAL A 68 -9.97 -7.42 18.44
CA VAL A 68 -9.88 -5.96 18.52
C VAL A 68 -8.55 -5.51 17.91
N PHE A 69 -8.53 -5.35 16.58
CA PHE A 69 -7.43 -4.74 15.86
C PHE A 69 -7.49 -3.21 16.02
N GLY A 70 -6.32 -2.61 16.20
CA GLY A 70 -6.17 -1.16 16.23
C GLY A 70 -6.08 -0.57 14.82
N HIS A 71 -5.62 -1.37 13.86
CA HIS A 71 -5.44 -0.96 12.48
C HIS A 71 -5.90 -2.05 11.52
N PHE A 72 -6.47 -1.63 10.42
CA PHE A 72 -6.76 -2.47 9.26
C PHE A 72 -5.98 -1.98 8.05
N PHE A 73 -5.61 -2.93 7.19
CA PHE A 73 -4.93 -2.67 5.92
C PHE A 73 -5.68 -3.39 4.81
N LEU A 74 -5.99 -2.66 3.73
CA LEU A 74 -6.62 -3.20 2.55
C LEU A 74 -5.63 -3.14 1.38
N HIS A 75 -5.27 -4.30 0.85
CA HIS A 75 -4.31 -4.45 -0.24
C HIS A 75 -5.03 -4.95 -1.50
N SER A 76 -4.72 -4.35 -2.63
CA SER A 76 -5.12 -4.82 -3.96
C SER A 76 -4.02 -5.72 -4.51
N GLU A 77 -4.36 -6.92 -4.98
CA GLU A 77 -3.40 -7.84 -5.60
C GLU A 77 -3.02 -7.47 -7.03
N VAL A 78 -3.78 -6.55 -7.64
CA VAL A 78 -3.59 -6.15 -9.04
C VAL A 78 -2.75 -4.88 -9.14
N THR A 79 -2.84 -4.00 -8.14
CA THR A 79 -2.06 -2.77 -8.08
C THR A 79 -1.00 -2.87 -7.00
N PHE A 80 0.26 -2.66 -7.38
CA PHE A 80 1.39 -2.55 -6.44
C PHE A 80 1.41 -1.22 -5.67
N GLU A 81 0.22 -0.67 -5.40
CA GLU A 81 0.03 0.55 -4.61
C GLU A 81 0.12 0.22 -3.13
N GLU A 82 0.46 1.23 -2.31
CA GLU A 82 0.54 1.08 -0.86
C GLU A 82 -0.82 0.61 -0.30
N PRO A 83 -0.85 -0.34 0.65
CA PRO A 83 -2.09 -0.77 1.28
C PRO A 83 -2.83 0.39 1.93
N LEU A 84 -4.14 0.49 1.69
CA LEU A 84 -4.96 1.50 2.35
C LEU A 84 -5.06 1.19 3.85
N HIS A 85 -4.69 2.16 4.67
CA HIS A 85 -4.68 2.05 6.12
C HIS A 85 -5.87 2.78 6.75
N LEU A 86 -6.54 2.11 7.69
CA LEU A 86 -7.58 2.72 8.54
C LEU A 86 -7.43 2.28 9.99
N VAL A 87 -7.89 3.13 10.91
CA VAL A 87 -8.01 2.78 12.34
C VAL A 87 -9.23 1.87 12.52
N GLY A 88 -9.05 0.80 13.29
CA GLY A 88 -10.13 -0.12 13.64
C GLY A 88 -11.13 0.51 14.60
N GLU A 89 -12.41 0.37 14.27
CA GLU A 89 -13.53 0.78 15.11
C GLU A 89 -14.05 -0.41 15.91
N LEU A 90 -14.37 -0.22 17.20
CA LEU A 90 -14.94 -1.28 18.03
C LEU A 90 -16.36 -1.61 17.54
N HIS A 91 -16.61 -2.86 17.19
CA HIS A 91 -17.93 -3.30 16.72
C HIS A 91 -18.21 -4.76 17.08
N GLY A 92 -19.40 -5.04 17.62
CA GLY A 92 -19.87 -6.42 17.82
C GLY A 92 -18.99 -7.32 18.69
N GLY A 93 -18.21 -6.75 19.62
CA GLY A 93 -17.25 -7.50 20.44
C GLY A 93 -15.88 -7.72 19.81
N GLY A 94 -15.66 -7.20 18.60
CA GLY A 94 -14.37 -7.18 17.92
C GLY A 94 -14.12 -5.79 17.30
N SER A 95 -13.59 -5.76 16.08
CA SER A 95 -13.28 -4.51 15.38
C SER A 95 -13.60 -4.57 13.89
N GLN A 96 -13.81 -3.41 13.27
CA GLN A 96 -14.04 -3.30 11.83
C GLN A 96 -13.49 -2.00 11.25
N ALA A 97 -13.36 -1.95 9.92
CA ALA A 97 -13.07 -0.75 9.14
C ALA A 97 -13.83 -0.81 7.80
N ASN A 98 -14.26 0.36 7.33
CA ASN A 98 -15.01 0.50 6.07
C ASN A 98 -14.21 1.35 5.08
N TYR A 99 -13.78 0.75 3.96
CA TYR A 99 -13.04 1.42 2.91
C TYR A 99 -13.96 1.82 1.77
N SER A 100 -14.01 3.11 1.44
CA SER A 100 -14.77 3.61 0.29
C SER A 100 -13.88 3.60 -0.96
N ILE A 101 -14.16 2.70 -1.90
CA ILE A 101 -13.44 2.59 -3.16
C ILE A 101 -14.26 3.27 -4.26
N ASN A 102 -13.67 4.26 -4.92
CA ASN A 102 -14.30 4.97 -6.03
C ASN A 102 -13.99 4.27 -7.36
N SER A 103 -15.04 3.87 -8.08
CA SER A 103 -14.88 3.16 -9.35
C SER A 103 -14.60 4.12 -10.52
N MET A 104 -13.51 4.89 -10.46
CA MET A 104 -13.07 5.73 -11.58
C MET A 104 -12.21 4.97 -12.60
N LYS A 105 -11.61 3.84 -12.22
CA LYS A 105 -10.86 2.96 -13.13
C LYS A 105 -11.85 2.14 -13.97
N SER A 106 -11.59 2.08 -15.28
CA SER A 106 -12.38 1.33 -16.26
C SER A 106 -12.16 -0.18 -16.10
N ALA A 107 -13.26 -0.95 -16.05
CA ALA A 107 -13.42 -2.37 -16.41
C ALA A 107 -12.32 -3.40 -16.03
N LEU A 108 -11.49 -3.12 -15.02
CA LEU A 108 -10.58 -4.11 -14.45
C LEU A 108 -11.25 -4.77 -13.26
N ALA A 109 -11.21 -6.10 -13.24
CA ALA A 109 -11.50 -6.86 -12.05
C ALA A 109 -10.31 -6.69 -11.10
N GLU A 110 -10.57 -6.23 -9.89
CA GLU A 110 -9.56 -6.04 -8.85
C GLU A 110 -9.84 -6.99 -7.69
N THR A 111 -8.81 -7.69 -7.23
CA THR A 111 -8.89 -8.61 -6.10
C THR A 111 -8.32 -7.93 -4.87
N TYR A 112 -9.10 -7.87 -3.80
CA TYR A 112 -8.71 -7.24 -2.54
C TYR A 112 -8.53 -8.27 -1.43
N ARG A 113 -7.56 -8.03 -0.55
CA ARG A 113 -7.36 -8.73 0.73
C ARG A 113 -7.22 -7.74 1.87
N CYS A 114 -7.78 -8.12 3.01
CA CYS A 114 -7.68 -7.33 4.23
C CYS A 114 -6.80 -8.02 5.28
N TYR A 115 -6.11 -7.19 6.05
CA TYR A 115 -5.28 -7.56 7.19
C TYR A 115 -5.64 -6.70 8.40
N GLY A 116 -5.40 -7.22 9.59
CA GLY A 116 -5.52 -6.48 10.85
C GLY A 116 -4.23 -6.52 11.67
N SER A 117 -3.94 -5.44 12.39
CA SER A 117 -2.86 -5.40 13.39
C SER A 117 -3.32 -4.78 14.71
N VAL A 118 -2.69 -5.19 15.79
CA VAL A 118 -2.96 -4.64 17.13
C VAL A 118 -2.14 -3.37 17.34
N THR A 119 -2.63 -2.46 18.18
CA THR A 119 -2.08 -1.13 18.41
C THR A 119 -0.59 -1.11 18.77
N HIS A 120 -0.10 -2.10 19.52
CA HIS A 120 1.29 -2.17 19.99
C HIS A 120 2.25 -2.84 19.01
N SER A 121 1.77 -3.40 17.90
CA SER A 121 2.59 -4.06 16.89
C SER A 121 2.06 -3.81 15.48
N PRO A 122 2.11 -2.55 14.99
CA PRO A 122 1.43 -2.14 13.76
C PRO A 122 1.96 -2.83 12.50
N TYR A 123 3.24 -3.24 12.48
CA TYR A 123 3.90 -3.94 11.38
C TYR A 123 3.68 -5.46 11.39
N VAL A 124 2.99 -5.99 12.41
CA VAL A 124 2.72 -7.42 12.55
C VAL A 124 1.24 -7.65 12.28
N LEU A 125 0.96 -8.32 11.17
CA LEU A 125 -0.38 -8.43 10.62
C LEU A 125 -0.98 -9.83 10.84
N SER A 126 -2.30 -9.88 10.73
CA SER A 126 -3.06 -11.12 10.59
C SER A 126 -2.67 -11.91 9.35
N ALA A 127 -3.13 -13.16 9.28
CA ALA A 127 -3.30 -13.83 8.00
C ALA A 127 -4.23 -13.01 7.09
N PRO A 128 -4.06 -13.09 5.76
CA PRO A 128 -4.95 -12.41 4.82
C PRO A 128 -6.39 -12.91 4.97
N SER A 129 -7.36 -12.01 4.77
CA SER A 129 -8.74 -12.40 4.52
C SER A 129 -8.85 -13.30 3.28
N ASP A 130 -10.00 -13.92 3.11
CA ASP A 130 -10.33 -14.50 1.81
C ASP A 130 -10.32 -13.40 0.73
N PRO A 131 -9.83 -13.69 -0.49
CA PRO A 131 -9.81 -12.72 -1.56
C PRO A 131 -11.23 -12.30 -1.95
N LEU A 132 -11.39 -11.02 -2.28
CA LEU A 132 -12.65 -10.46 -2.72
C LEU A 132 -12.47 -9.77 -4.08
N ASP A 133 -13.06 -10.36 -5.11
CA ASP A 133 -13.05 -9.82 -6.46
C ASP A 133 -14.15 -8.75 -6.61
N ILE A 134 -13.74 -7.55 -7.02
CA ILE A 134 -14.63 -6.46 -7.37
C ILE A 134 -14.65 -6.35 -8.89
N VAL A 135 -15.85 -6.47 -9.46
CA VAL A 135 -16.06 -6.37 -10.90
C VAL A 135 -16.76 -5.05 -11.20
N ILE A 136 -16.09 -4.21 -11.98
CA ILE A 136 -16.62 -2.92 -12.44
C ILE A 136 -17.23 -3.11 -13.83
N THR A 137 -18.53 -2.84 -13.95
CA THR A 137 -19.27 -2.90 -15.22
C THR A 137 -19.57 -1.50 -15.74
N GLY A 138 -19.12 -1.18 -16.95
CA GLY A 138 -19.46 0.10 -17.56
C GLY A 138 -18.67 0.37 -18.82
N GLU A 139 -19.35 0.88 -19.83
CA GLU A 139 -18.70 1.43 -21.02
C GLU A 139 -17.94 2.70 -20.62
N SER A 140 -16.64 2.74 -20.93
CA SER A 140 -15.87 3.99 -20.89
C SER A 140 -16.39 4.89 -22.00
N VAL A 141 -17.46 5.65 -21.73
CA VAL A 141 -17.80 6.79 -22.59
C VAL A 141 -16.76 7.86 -22.30
N ARG A 142 -15.60 7.71 -22.94
CA ARG A 142 -14.68 8.82 -23.17
C ARG A 142 -15.42 9.80 -24.06
N THR A 143 -16.20 10.70 -23.47
CA THR A 143 -16.77 11.83 -24.18
C THR A 143 -15.64 12.80 -24.52
N PHE A 144 -14.84 12.47 -25.53
CA PHE A 144 -14.07 13.44 -26.27
C PHE A 144 -15.02 14.15 -27.24
N PHE A 145 -15.61 15.26 -26.81
CA PHE A 145 -16.10 16.30 -27.73
C PHE A 145 -15.37 17.59 -27.34
N SER A 146 -14.21 17.86 -27.93
CA SER A 146 -13.98 18.54 -29.23
C SER A 146 -13.82 20.06 -29.05
N LEU A 147 -12.67 20.53 -29.53
CA LEU A 147 -12.14 21.89 -29.53
C LEU A 147 -13.17 22.99 -29.86
N SER A 148 -13.15 24.06 -29.06
CA SER A 148 -13.47 25.40 -29.57
C SER A 148 -12.41 26.41 -29.12
N LEU A 149 -12.01 27.21 -30.09
CA LEU A 149 -10.83 28.07 -30.16
C LEU A 149 -11.02 29.38 -29.37
N GLY A 150 -10.01 29.77 -28.59
CA GLY A 150 -9.64 31.17 -28.41
C GLY A 150 -10.05 31.89 -27.12
N HIS A 151 -9.11 31.97 -26.17
CA HIS A 151 -8.68 33.27 -25.63
C HIS A 151 -7.31 33.17 -24.96
N ARG A 152 -6.35 33.97 -25.45
CA ARG A 152 -5.13 34.30 -24.72
C ARG A 152 -5.49 35.32 -23.64
N VAL A 153 -5.12 35.03 -22.39
CA VAL A 153 -4.81 36.06 -21.40
C VAL A 153 -3.51 35.64 -20.72
N ASN A 154 -2.49 36.48 -20.87
CA ASN A 154 -1.27 36.44 -20.08
C ASN A 154 -1.57 37.07 -18.71
N ASP A 155 -1.12 36.47 -17.62
CA ASP A 155 -0.58 37.22 -16.48
C ASP A 155 0.33 36.33 -15.59
N PRO A 156 1.30 36.91 -14.87
CA PRO A 156 2.47 36.24 -14.32
C PRO A 156 2.33 35.84 -12.85
N GLY A 157 3.12 34.82 -12.47
CA GLY A 157 3.78 34.73 -11.17
C GLY A 157 2.93 34.42 -9.94
N LEU A 158 2.95 33.15 -9.50
CA LEU A 158 2.87 32.85 -8.08
C LEU A 158 3.71 31.61 -7.75
N GLY A 159 4.78 31.83 -6.97
CA GLY A 159 5.63 30.76 -6.46
C GLY A 159 4.85 29.83 -5.54
N SER A 160 5.09 28.53 -5.68
CA SER A 160 4.68 27.53 -4.69
C SER A 160 5.92 27.05 -3.94
N PRO A 161 5.98 27.17 -2.60
CA PRO A 161 6.95 26.46 -1.79
C PRO A 161 6.41 25.07 -1.41
N GLY A 162 7.23 24.05 -1.58
CA GLY A 162 7.35 22.93 -0.64
C GLY A 162 6.30 21.82 -0.70
N GLY A 163 6.80 20.59 -0.61
CA GLY A 163 6.05 19.42 -0.18
C GLY A 163 5.80 18.41 -1.28
N HIS A 164 6.85 17.77 -1.78
CA HIS A 164 6.68 16.39 -2.22
C HIS A 164 6.19 15.61 -0.99
N LYS A 165 4.89 15.29 -0.95
CA LYS A 165 4.41 14.18 -0.15
C LYS A 165 4.95 12.95 -0.86
N GLU A 166 6.04 12.43 -0.33
CA GLU A 166 6.61 11.18 -0.80
C GLU A 166 5.82 10.08 -0.09
N ASP A 167 5.04 9.35 -0.88
CA ASP A 167 4.20 8.26 -0.40
C ASP A 167 5.07 7.15 0.24
N GLU A 168 4.65 6.64 1.40
CA GLU A 168 5.45 5.76 2.25
C GLU A 168 5.32 4.32 1.78
N CYS A 169 6.14 3.88 0.82
CA CYS A 169 6.07 2.52 0.30
C CYS A 169 6.25 1.47 1.42
N GLY A 170 5.28 0.57 1.57
CA GLY A 170 5.32 -0.58 2.49
C GLY A 170 5.40 -1.91 1.73
N ILE A 171 6.16 -2.87 2.26
CA ILE A 171 6.27 -4.23 1.71
C ILE A 171 5.57 -5.21 2.64
N LEU A 172 4.70 -6.05 2.06
CA LEU A 172 3.98 -7.10 2.75
C LEU A 172 4.69 -8.44 2.54
N MET A 173 5.24 -9.05 3.60
CA MET A 173 5.93 -10.35 3.53
C MET A 173 5.11 -11.48 4.18
N GLU A 174 4.89 -12.56 3.43
CA GLU A 174 4.22 -13.78 3.91
C GLU A 174 5.21 -14.76 4.56
N ARG A 175 4.72 -15.52 5.56
CA ARG A 175 5.53 -16.46 6.35
C ARG A 175 5.88 -17.77 5.63
N ASP A 176 5.11 -18.17 4.62
CA ASP A 176 5.18 -19.51 4.02
C ASP A 176 5.73 -19.55 2.57
N LEU A 177 6.12 -18.41 2.00
CA LEU A 177 6.74 -18.35 0.67
C LEU A 177 8.25 -18.13 0.79
N LEU A 178 9.00 -19.22 0.57
CA LEU A 178 10.41 -19.15 0.18
C LEU A 178 10.50 -18.54 -1.23
N GLY A 179 10.84 -17.25 -1.33
CA GLY A 179 11.39 -16.68 -2.56
C GLY A 179 10.78 -15.36 -3.04
N GLU A 180 11.62 -14.32 -2.96
CA GLU A 180 11.85 -13.16 -3.86
C GLU A 180 10.66 -12.26 -4.26
N VAL A 181 10.80 -10.92 -4.25
CA VAL A 181 11.29 -10.04 -5.35
C VAL A 181 11.10 -8.57 -4.82
N CYS A 182 11.88 -7.51 -5.07
CA CYS A 182 12.61 -7.07 -6.26
C CYS A 182 13.84 -6.19 -5.93
N THR A 183 14.81 -6.30 -6.81
CA THR A 183 16.06 -5.56 -6.95
C THR A 183 15.91 -4.04 -6.98
N ASN A 184 16.78 -3.31 -6.27
CA ASN A 184 17.12 -1.95 -6.65
C ASN A 184 17.57 -1.96 -8.11
N ARG A 185 16.82 -1.27 -8.97
CA ARG A 185 17.34 -0.84 -10.26
C ARG A 185 18.17 0.41 -10.01
N ASP A 186 19.32 0.21 -9.36
CA ASP A 186 20.34 1.25 -9.35
C ASP A 186 20.82 1.40 -10.79
N ARG A 187 20.70 2.62 -11.29
CA ARG A 187 21.30 3.05 -12.55
C ARG A 187 22.78 2.73 -12.45
N GLU A 188 23.27 1.86 -13.34
CA GLU A 188 24.69 1.50 -13.45
C GLU A 188 25.59 2.73 -13.32
N THR A 189 26.30 2.79 -12.21
CA THR A 189 27.69 3.21 -12.19
C THR A 189 28.35 2.28 -11.19
N GLY A 190 29.14 1.34 -11.71
CA GLY A 190 29.71 0.26 -10.93
C GLY A 190 30.49 0.76 -9.73
N ASP A 191 30.20 0.20 -8.56
CA ASP A 191 31.17 -0.58 -7.80
C ASP A 191 30.47 -1.28 -6.62
N THR A 192 30.96 -2.47 -6.32
CA THR A 192 30.44 -3.45 -5.37
C THR A 192 30.09 -2.87 -3.98
N SER A 193 28.81 -2.90 -3.61
CA SER A 193 28.30 -2.62 -2.26
C SER A 193 28.20 -3.93 -1.46
N THR A 194 28.73 -3.94 -0.23
CA THR A 194 28.57 -5.04 0.73
C THR A 194 27.50 -4.64 1.74
N ASP A 195 26.37 -5.34 1.77
CA ASP A 195 25.27 -5.05 2.70
C ASP A 195 25.62 -5.54 4.12
N GLN A 196 25.58 -4.64 5.10
CA GLN A 196 25.47 -5.00 6.51
C GLN A 196 24.20 -4.39 7.09
N VAL A 197 23.28 -5.26 7.51
CA VAL A 197 22.09 -4.93 8.30
C VAL A 197 22.49 -5.02 9.77
N SER A 198 22.38 -3.91 10.52
CA SER A 198 22.36 -3.91 11.99
C SER A 198 20.97 -4.17 12.52
#